data_AF-A0A7S2UA72-F1
#
_entry.id   AF-A0A7S2UA72-F1
#
_cell.length_a   1.000
_cell.length_b   1.000
_cell.length_c   1.000
_cell.angle_alpha   90.00
_cell.angle_beta   90.00
_cell.angle_gamma   90.00
#
_symmetry.space_group_name_H-M   'P 1'
#
loop_
_entity.id
_entity.type
_entity.pdbx_description
1 polymer ?
#
loop_
_entity_poly.entity_id
_entity_poly.type
_entity_poly.pdbx_seq_one_letter_code
_entity_poly.pdbx_strand_id
1 'polypeptide(L)'
;MGDRGPSRQTTLADHLFPSQPRSGTSGNSERASSSTNLPYAVRATKKGGVPCVVESRKHHKVVVVSNVEGDASTLLSALQRSLGAGGKICHDNMGTRIEVQGEHHLEKIRTFLLHSGCVVGASRAQKDEAAAVVAAKKSKSQKGATTTKSDAEKSTSKGTSNLGSETFTPKMVKAMKPTEMKAHLSARNLSTQGNKQELIARLLKPLDDPQ
;
A
#
# COMPACT_ATOMS: atom_id res chain seq x y z
N MET A 1 87.89 10.79 15.87
CA MET A 1 86.80 11.17 14.96
C MET A 1 87.18 10.66 13.58
N GLY A 2 86.57 9.69 12.92
CA GLY A 2 85.35 8.94 13.17
C GLY A 2 85.56 7.45 12.85
N ASP A 3 84.51 6.70 13.12
CA ASP A 3 84.44 5.28 13.49
C ASP A 3 83.65 4.49 12.41
N ARG A 4 83.83 3.16 12.37
CA ARG A 4 83.03 2.11 11.65
C ARG A 4 83.28 1.99 10.14
N GLY A 5 83.50 0.83 9.54
CA GLY A 5 83.18 -0.55 9.89
C GLY A 5 82.58 -1.25 8.64
N PRO A 6 82.94 -2.50 8.30
CA PRO A 6 82.76 -3.07 6.95
C PRO A 6 81.41 -3.76 6.68
N SER A 7 81.09 -3.81 5.39
CA SER A 7 80.01 -4.55 4.73
C SER A 7 79.81 -5.98 5.22
N ARG A 8 78.69 -6.25 5.88
CA ARG A 8 78.11 -7.60 6.05
C ARG A 8 76.61 -7.54 6.30
N GLN A 9 75.81 -7.93 5.31
CA GLN A 9 74.42 -8.40 5.44
C GLN A 9 74.09 -9.10 4.09
N THR A 10 73.47 -10.25 3.96
CA THR A 10 73.14 -11.39 4.83
C THR A 10 72.66 -12.48 3.85
N THR A 11 73.11 -13.71 4.02
CA THR A 11 72.48 -14.93 3.48
C THR A 11 71.06 -15.07 4.05
N LEU A 12 70.09 -15.55 3.27
CA LEU A 12 69.35 -16.79 3.56
C LEU A 12 68.18 -17.03 2.58
N ALA A 13 68.17 -18.26 2.05
CA ALA A 13 67.01 -19.14 1.87
C ALA A 13 65.82 -18.67 1.01
N ASP A 14 65.84 -19.20 -0.22
CA ASP A 14 64.86 -20.17 -0.71
C ASP A 14 63.78 -20.58 0.31
N HIS A 15 62.57 -20.03 0.16
CA HIS A 15 61.34 -20.67 0.59
C HIS A 15 60.27 -20.50 -0.47
N LEU A 16 60.29 -21.48 -1.36
CA LEU A 16 59.18 -21.94 -2.18
C LEU A 16 57.93 -22.17 -1.30
N PHE A 17 57.02 -21.20 -1.26
CA PHE A 17 55.65 -21.40 -0.79
C PHE A 17 54.69 -21.41 -1.99
N PRO A 18 54.28 -22.59 -2.49
CA PRO A 18 53.06 -22.71 -3.25
C PRO A 18 51.91 -22.94 -2.26
N SER A 19 51.12 -21.92 -1.96
CA SER A 19 49.80 -22.16 -1.36
C SER A 19 48.79 -21.09 -1.72
N GLN A 20 48.16 -21.36 -2.87
CA GLN A 20 46.76 -21.18 -3.23
C GLN A 20 46.15 -19.76 -3.23
N PRO A 21 45.44 -19.39 -4.31
CA PRO A 21 44.47 -18.30 -4.21
C PRO A 21 43.42 -18.73 -3.21
N ARG A 22 43.20 -17.91 -2.17
CA ARG A 22 42.01 -17.99 -1.33
C ARG A 22 40.81 -17.70 -2.21
N SER A 23 40.32 -18.74 -2.88
CA SER A 23 39.00 -18.79 -3.48
C SER A 23 38.04 -18.31 -2.39
N GLY A 24 37.41 -17.17 -2.67
CA GLY A 24 36.43 -16.57 -1.79
C GLY A 24 35.50 -17.66 -1.31
N THR A 25 35.34 -17.74 0.00
CA THR A 25 34.21 -18.42 0.61
C THR A 25 33.00 -17.69 0.04
N SER A 26 32.48 -18.20 -1.08
CA SER A 26 31.13 -17.98 -1.54
C SER A 26 30.29 -18.39 -0.35
N GLY A 27 29.97 -17.39 0.47
CA GLY A 27 29.04 -17.53 1.57
C GLY A 27 27.76 -18.01 0.90
N ASN A 28 27.54 -19.32 1.00
CA ASN A 28 26.36 -19.96 0.52
C ASN A 28 25.22 -19.48 1.42
N SER A 29 24.74 -18.28 1.15
CA SER A 29 23.48 -17.75 1.68
C SER A 29 22.34 -18.32 0.83
N GLU A 30 22.34 -19.62 0.62
CA GLU A 30 21.17 -20.42 0.27
C GLU A 30 20.27 -20.58 1.51
N ARG A 31 19.97 -19.46 2.17
CA ARG A 31 18.92 -19.45 3.19
C ARG A 31 17.59 -19.21 2.48
N ALA A 32 17.10 -20.28 1.85
CA ALA A 32 15.70 -20.56 1.54
C ALA A 32 14.79 -19.32 1.56
N SER A 33 14.94 -18.46 0.57
CA SER A 33 13.90 -17.51 0.19
C SER A 33 12.83 -18.33 -0.51
N SER A 34 11.65 -18.42 0.09
CA SER A 34 10.43 -18.75 -0.62
C SER A 34 10.26 -17.70 -1.72
N SER A 35 10.86 -17.96 -2.88
CA SER A 35 10.90 -17.06 -4.02
C SER A 35 9.52 -16.98 -4.62
N THR A 36 8.70 -16.10 -4.06
CA THR A 36 7.77 -15.33 -4.88
C THR A 36 8.61 -14.78 -6.02
N ASN A 37 8.34 -15.25 -7.24
CA ASN A 37 9.09 -14.87 -8.45
C ASN A 37 8.70 -13.44 -8.84
N LEU A 38 9.02 -12.50 -7.95
CA LEU A 38 8.77 -11.08 -8.12
C LEU A 38 10.06 -10.44 -8.61
N PRO A 39 10.00 -9.51 -9.58
CA PRO A 39 11.18 -8.82 -10.09
C PRO A 39 11.75 -7.81 -9.09
N TYR A 40 11.13 -7.67 -7.91
CA TYR A 40 11.53 -6.76 -6.84
C TYR A 40 11.43 -7.45 -5.48
N ALA A 41 12.30 -7.03 -4.56
CA ALA A 41 12.32 -7.49 -3.19
C ALA A 41 12.64 -6.32 -2.24
N VAL A 42 12.14 -6.39 -1.02
CA VAL A 42 12.47 -5.41 0.03
C VAL A 42 13.14 -6.15 1.18
N ARG A 43 14.38 -5.80 1.54
CA ARG A 43 15.05 -6.45 2.67
C ARG A 43 14.54 -5.90 3.99
N ALA A 44 14.13 -6.79 4.88
CA ALA A 44 13.79 -6.42 6.24
C ALA A 44 14.97 -5.76 6.97
N THR A 45 14.66 -4.98 7.99
CA THR A 45 15.66 -4.40 8.89
C THR A 45 16.38 -5.49 9.69
N LYS A 46 17.50 -5.14 10.35
CA LYS A 46 18.24 -6.08 11.22
C LYS A 46 17.37 -6.75 12.31
N LYS A 47 16.27 -6.10 12.71
CA LYS A 47 15.29 -6.62 13.68
C LYS A 47 14.17 -7.45 13.05
N GLY A 48 14.22 -7.69 11.73
CA GLY A 48 13.19 -8.42 10.98
C GLY A 48 11.90 -7.63 10.76
N GLY A 49 11.91 -6.31 10.97
CA GLY A 49 10.79 -5.42 10.68
C GLY A 49 10.82 -4.88 9.25
N VAL A 50 9.67 -4.40 8.76
CA VAL A 50 9.58 -3.78 7.43
C VAL A 50 10.31 -2.41 7.43
N PRO A 51 11.18 -2.12 6.44
CA PRO A 51 11.99 -0.91 6.40
C PRO A 51 11.19 0.32 5.92
N CYS A 52 10.10 0.65 6.62
CA CYS A 52 9.28 1.82 6.33
C CYS A 52 9.41 2.86 7.44
N VAL A 53 9.67 4.12 7.07
CA VAL A 53 9.82 5.24 8.01
C VAL A 53 8.98 6.42 7.52
N VAL A 54 8.29 7.10 8.43
CA VAL A 54 7.63 8.38 8.12
C VAL A 54 8.65 9.49 8.27
N GLU A 55 8.90 10.21 7.18
CA GLU A 55 9.75 11.39 7.17
C GLU A 55 8.87 12.65 7.04
N SER A 56 9.00 13.58 7.99
CA SER A 56 8.35 14.89 7.88
C SER A 56 9.27 15.84 7.12
N ARG A 57 8.81 16.33 5.98
CA ARG A 57 9.45 17.43 5.22
C ARG A 57 8.74 18.75 5.55
N LYS A 58 9.33 19.88 5.18
CA LYS A 58 8.86 21.24 5.53
C LYS A 58 7.34 21.45 5.38
N HIS A 59 6.71 20.90 4.34
CA HIS A 59 5.30 21.13 4.05
C HIS A 59 4.45 19.86 3.95
N HIS A 60 5.06 18.67 4.02
CA HIS A 60 4.34 17.41 3.82
C HIS A 60 5.08 16.26 4.48
N LYS A 61 4.32 15.21 4.82
CA LYS A 61 4.88 13.95 5.33
C LYS A 61 4.95 12.93 4.20
N VAL A 62 6.05 12.20 4.15
CA VAL A 62 6.25 11.10 3.20
C VAL A 62 6.59 9.82 3.96
N VAL A 63 6.23 8.68 3.39
CA VAL A 63 6.67 7.38 3.87
C VAL A 63 7.80 6.92 2.95
N VAL A 64 8.97 6.70 3.53
CA VAL A 64 10.15 6.21 2.83
C VAL A 64 10.28 4.72 3.07
N VAL A 65 10.38 3.96 1.97
CA VAL A 65 10.69 2.53 1.97
C VAL A 65 12.13 2.36 1.52
N SER A 66 12.96 1.83 2.42
CA SER A 66 14.39 1.58 2.19
C SER A 66 14.65 0.12 1.83
N ASN A 67 15.88 -0.16 1.39
CA ASN A 67 16.37 -1.51 1.10
C ASN A 67 15.58 -2.22 -0.01
N VAL A 68 15.25 -1.48 -1.08
CA VAL A 68 14.60 -2.03 -2.27
C VAL A 68 15.68 -2.62 -3.18
N GLU A 69 15.53 -3.90 -3.53
CA GLU A 69 16.35 -4.64 -4.47
C GLU A 69 15.53 -5.03 -5.70
N GLY A 70 16.17 -5.08 -6.87
CA GLY A 70 15.51 -5.37 -8.15
C GLY A 70 14.78 -4.16 -8.73
N ASP A 71 13.62 -4.40 -9.35
CA ASP A 71 12.89 -3.37 -10.09
C ASP A 71 11.98 -2.52 -9.19
N ALA A 72 12.54 -1.39 -8.74
CA ALA A 72 11.82 -0.40 -7.94
C ALA A 72 10.63 0.25 -8.67
N SER A 73 10.64 0.31 -10.01
CA SER A 73 9.56 0.89 -10.81
C SER A 73 8.30 0.04 -10.72
N THR A 74 8.46 -1.28 -10.83
CA THR A 74 7.35 -2.22 -10.68
C THR A 74 6.80 -2.20 -9.24
N LEU A 75 7.67 -2.13 -8.23
CA LEU A 75 7.23 -2.00 -6.83
C LEU A 75 6.45 -0.69 -6.60
N LEU A 76 6.94 0.44 -7.11
CA LEU A 76 6.24 1.72 -7.00
C LEU A 76 4.87 1.66 -7.70
N SER A 77 4.80 1.11 -8.90
CA SER A 77 3.54 0.95 -9.65
C SER A 77 2.53 0.09 -8.87
N ALA A 78 3.00 -0.98 -8.23
CA ALA A 78 2.16 -1.84 -7.41
C ALA A 78 1.64 -1.10 -6.15
N LEU A 79 2.51 -0.31 -5.50
CA LEU A 79 2.13 0.54 -4.37
C LEU A 79 1.14 1.63 -4.79
N GLN A 80 1.38 2.33 -5.89
CA GLN A 80 0.46 3.36 -6.41
C GLN A 80 -0.93 2.78 -6.69
N ARG A 81 -1.01 1.58 -7.29
CA ARG A 81 -2.28 0.88 -7.53
C ARG A 81 -2.98 0.46 -6.25
N SER A 82 -2.26 -0.03 -5.25
CA SER A 82 -2.86 -0.47 -3.99
C SER A 82 -3.25 0.68 -3.07
N LEU A 83 -2.53 1.80 -3.10
CA LEU A 83 -2.71 2.90 -2.16
C LEU A 83 -3.45 4.10 -2.75
N GLY A 84 -3.48 4.24 -4.09
CA GLY A 84 -4.04 5.40 -4.78
C GLY A 84 -3.25 6.68 -4.53
N ALA A 85 -1.98 6.57 -4.13
CA ALA A 85 -1.13 7.68 -3.74
C ALA A 85 0.04 7.85 -4.73
N GLY A 86 0.47 9.10 -4.91
CA GLY A 86 1.69 9.40 -5.66
C GLY A 86 2.95 9.00 -4.89
N GLY A 87 4.01 8.70 -5.63
CA GLY A 87 5.32 8.42 -5.06
C GLY A 87 6.43 8.61 -6.07
N LYS A 88 7.67 8.71 -5.58
CA LYS A 88 8.88 8.87 -6.38
C LYS A 88 9.94 7.85 -5.98
N ILE A 89 10.75 7.45 -6.94
CA ILE A 89 11.94 6.63 -6.69
C ILE A 89 13.11 7.57 -6.50
N CYS A 90 13.84 7.40 -5.41
CA CYS A 90 15.10 8.09 -5.19
C CYS A 90 16.22 7.07 -5.21
N HIS A 91 17.23 7.36 -6.03
CA HIS A 91 18.48 6.62 -6.04
C HIS A 91 19.51 7.50 -5.34
N ASP A 92 20.04 7.01 -4.24
CA ASP A 92 21.08 7.69 -3.48
C ASP A 92 22.32 6.81 -3.41
N ASN A 93 23.43 7.36 -2.93
CA ASN A 93 24.67 6.61 -2.72
C ASN A 93 24.50 5.41 -1.77
N MET A 94 23.45 5.39 -0.95
CA MET A 94 23.13 4.29 -0.03
C MET A 94 22.17 3.23 -0.62
N GLY A 95 21.72 3.42 -1.87
CA GLY A 95 20.84 2.48 -2.57
C GLY A 95 19.52 3.10 -3.05
N THR A 96 18.61 2.24 -3.50
CA THR A 96 17.31 2.63 -4.02
C THR A 96 16.27 2.71 -2.90
N ARG A 97 15.60 3.87 -2.79
CA ARG A 97 14.49 4.12 -1.87
C ARG A 97 13.25 4.59 -2.61
N ILE A 98 12.08 4.28 -2.08
CA ILE A 98 10.79 4.71 -2.62
C ILE A 98 10.14 5.64 -1.61
N GLU A 99 9.72 6.81 -2.06
CA GLU A 99 9.01 7.79 -1.24
C GLU A 99 7.55 7.85 -1.69
N VAL A 100 6.62 7.61 -0.77
CA VAL A 100 5.17 7.68 -1.00
C VAL A 100 4.62 8.87 -0.23
N GLN A 101 3.75 9.66 -0.86
CA GLN A 101 3.15 10.81 -0.19
C GLN A 101 2.11 10.39 0.86
N GLY A 102 2.14 11.04 2.02
CA GLY A 102 1.12 10.94 3.07
C GLY A 102 1.46 9.98 4.20
N GLU A 103 1.27 10.43 5.44
CA GLU A 103 1.56 9.69 6.68
C GLU A 103 0.67 8.44 6.87
N HIS A 104 -0.61 8.54 6.51
CA HIS A 104 -1.59 7.47 6.70
C HIS A 104 -1.35 6.24 5.81
N HIS A 105 -0.35 6.31 4.92
CA HIS A 105 0.02 5.20 4.05
C HIS A 105 0.97 4.20 4.74
N LEU A 106 1.59 4.53 5.87
CA LEU A 106 2.56 3.66 6.55
C LEU A 106 2.01 2.25 6.82
N GLU A 107 0.85 2.17 7.47
CA GLU A 107 0.22 0.88 7.79
C GLU A 107 -0.17 0.10 6.55
N LYS A 108 -0.73 0.80 5.54
CA LYS A 108 -1.12 0.19 4.27
C LYS A 108 0.08 -0.37 3.52
N ILE A 109 1.19 0.37 3.47
CA ILE A 109 2.45 -0.07 2.85
C ILE A 109 2.98 -1.29 3.60
N ARG A 110 3.05 -1.24 4.94
CA ARG A 110 3.54 -2.36 5.76
C ARG A 110 2.73 -3.63 5.52
N THR A 111 1.41 -3.52 5.54
CA THR A 111 0.49 -4.62 5.27
C THR A 111 0.64 -5.12 3.82
N PHE A 112 0.71 -4.22 2.84
CA PHE A 112 0.87 -4.59 1.43
C PHE A 112 2.18 -5.34 1.18
N LEU A 113 3.30 -4.86 1.72
CA LEU A 113 4.62 -5.48 1.54
C LEU A 113 4.66 -6.89 2.15
N LEU A 114 4.06 -7.07 3.32
CA LEU A 114 3.98 -8.38 3.98
C LEU A 114 3.01 -9.33 3.26
N HIS A 115 1.88 -8.81 2.77
CA HIS A 115 0.88 -9.60 2.04
C HIS A 115 1.36 -10.03 0.64
N SER A 116 2.06 -9.15 -0.07
CA SER A 116 2.64 -9.44 -1.38
C SER A 116 3.83 -10.41 -1.31
N GLY A 117 4.34 -10.68 -0.10
CA GLY A 117 5.45 -11.62 0.10
C GLY A 117 6.77 -11.15 -0.52
N CYS A 118 6.92 -9.85 -0.82
CA CYS A 118 8.15 -9.29 -1.38
C CYS A 118 9.20 -8.95 -0.32
N VAL A 119 8.85 -9.03 0.97
CA VAL A 119 9.80 -8.73 2.07
C VAL A 119 10.65 -9.95 2.41
N VAL A 120 11.95 -9.83 2.18
CA VAL A 120 12.96 -10.86 2.48
C VAL A 120 13.49 -10.65 3.89
N GLY A 121 13.49 -11.71 4.72
CA GLY A 121 14.03 -11.67 6.08
C GLY A 121 13.10 -11.07 7.15
N ALA A 122 11.84 -10.79 6.83
CA ALA A 122 10.86 -10.38 7.84
C ALA A 122 10.61 -11.48 8.87
N SER A 123 10.48 -11.10 10.15
CA SER A 123 10.20 -12.05 11.22
C SER A 123 8.81 -12.69 11.04
N ARG A 124 8.66 -13.94 11.46
CA ARG A 124 7.38 -14.66 11.36
C ARG A 124 6.27 -13.90 12.08
N ALA A 125 6.53 -13.42 13.29
CA ALA A 125 5.59 -12.59 14.06
C ALA A 125 5.04 -11.39 13.27
N GLN A 126 5.88 -10.66 12.52
CA GLN A 126 5.42 -9.52 11.71
C GLN A 126 4.55 -9.97 10.53
N LYS A 127 4.89 -11.10 9.90
CA LYS A 127 4.09 -11.68 8.79
C LYS A 127 2.73 -12.17 9.29
N ASP A 128 2.70 -12.86 10.42
CA ASP A 128 1.48 -13.37 11.05
C ASP A 128 0.58 -12.23 11.56
N GLU A 129 1.15 -11.19 12.19
CA GLU A 129 0.41 -10.00 12.64
C GLU A 129 -0.24 -9.28 11.44
N ALA A 130 0.51 -9.06 10.36
CA ALA A 130 -0.05 -8.41 9.18
C ALA A 130 -1.11 -9.28 8.49
N ALA A 131 -0.91 -10.59 8.43
CA ALA A 131 -1.91 -11.52 7.89
C ALA A 131 -3.21 -11.49 8.74
N ALA A 132 -3.10 -11.45 10.06
CA ALA A 132 -4.24 -11.34 10.98
C ALA A 132 -5.00 -10.02 10.81
N VAL A 133 -4.30 -8.89 10.66
CA VAL A 133 -4.93 -7.58 10.42
C VAL A 133 -5.70 -7.54 9.09
N VAL A 134 -5.17 -8.18 8.04
CA VAL A 134 -5.86 -8.30 6.74
C VAL A 134 -7.09 -9.20 6.84
N ALA A 135 -6.98 -10.33 7.55
CA ALA A 135 -8.10 -11.23 7.80
C ALA A 135 -9.23 -10.53 8.58
N ALA A 136 -8.89 -9.75 9.59
CA ALA A 136 -9.87 -8.99 10.40
C ALA A 136 -10.54 -7.83 9.64
N LYS A 137 -9.88 -7.23 8.64
CA LYS A 137 -10.49 -6.19 7.78
C LYS A 137 -11.39 -6.78 6.68
N LYS A 138 -11.18 -8.04 6.27
CA LYS A 138 -12.04 -8.73 5.28
C LYS A 138 -13.47 -8.96 5.77
N SER A 139 -13.69 -9.08 7.09
CA SER A 139 -15.04 -9.24 7.67
C SER A 139 -15.84 -7.93 7.81
N LYS A 140 -15.24 -6.77 7.48
CA LYS A 140 -15.92 -5.45 7.49
C LYS A 140 -16.14 -4.84 6.11
N SER A 141 -15.84 -5.58 5.05
CA SER A 141 -15.94 -5.14 3.65
C SER A 141 -16.73 -6.14 2.80
N GLN A 142 -17.96 -6.45 3.20
CA GLN A 142 -19.01 -6.91 2.29
C GLN A 142 -20.05 -5.82 2.12
N LYS A 143 -19.67 -4.70 1.47
CA LYS A 143 -20.60 -3.90 0.65
C LYS A 143 -19.79 -2.97 -0.25
N GLY A 144 -19.69 -3.31 -1.54
CA GLY A 144 -19.30 -2.34 -2.57
C GLY A 144 -18.16 -2.72 -3.50
N ALA A 145 -18.25 -3.88 -4.16
CA ALA A 145 -17.82 -4.03 -5.54
C ALA A 145 -19.13 -4.36 -6.30
N THR A 146 -19.45 -3.89 -7.51
CA THR A 146 -18.69 -3.59 -8.74
C THR A 146 -19.69 -2.80 -9.64
N THR A 147 -19.34 -1.94 -10.61
CA THR A 147 -19.07 -2.26 -12.05
C THR A 147 -18.89 -0.93 -12.80
N THR A 148 -17.74 -0.69 -13.42
CA THR A 148 -17.46 -0.82 -14.87
C THR A 148 -18.33 0.03 -15.80
N LYS A 149 -17.62 0.82 -16.60
CA LYS A 149 -18.06 1.67 -17.69
C LYS A 149 -18.29 0.78 -18.93
N SER A 150 -19.49 0.79 -19.50
CA SER A 150 -19.75 0.33 -20.87
C SER A 150 -21.08 0.91 -21.36
N ASP A 151 -21.03 1.44 -22.57
CA ASP A 151 -22.08 2.03 -23.40
C ASP A 151 -23.35 1.17 -23.60
N ALA A 152 -24.36 1.87 -24.13
CA ALA A 152 -25.54 1.38 -24.87
C ALA A 152 -26.79 0.89 -24.09
N GLU A 153 -27.83 1.71 -24.25
CA GLU A 153 -29.26 1.39 -24.47
C GLU A 153 -29.96 0.21 -23.75
N LYS A 154 -31.08 0.61 -23.14
CA LYS A 154 -32.41 -0.05 -23.15
C LYS A 154 -32.71 -1.13 -22.09
N SER A 155 -33.94 -0.95 -21.58
CA SER A 155 -34.88 -1.96 -21.06
C SER A 155 -34.70 -2.53 -19.65
N THR A 156 -35.58 -2.07 -18.76
CA THR A 156 -36.53 -2.87 -17.95
C THR A 156 -36.03 -4.13 -17.25
N SER A 157 -36.14 -4.18 -15.91
CA SER A 157 -37.32 -4.80 -15.25
C SER A 157 -37.15 -4.93 -13.72
N LYS A 158 -38.18 -4.44 -13.01
CA LYS A 158 -38.78 -4.92 -11.75
C LYS A 158 -37.93 -5.74 -10.77
N GLY A 159 -37.69 -5.13 -9.60
CA GLY A 159 -37.45 -5.82 -8.32
C GLY A 159 -38.20 -5.08 -7.23
N THR A 160 -39.32 -5.66 -6.80
CA THR A 160 -40.32 -5.18 -5.84
C THR A 160 -39.78 -5.00 -4.42
N SER A 161 -40.01 -3.84 -3.81
CA SER A 161 -40.16 -3.74 -2.35
C SER A 161 -41.16 -2.65 -1.99
N ASN A 162 -42.40 -3.09 -1.75
CA ASN A 162 -43.36 -2.62 -0.77
C ASN A 162 -43.61 -1.10 -0.64
N LEU A 163 -44.75 -0.66 -1.16
CA LEU A 163 -45.44 0.56 -0.76
C LEU A 163 -45.89 0.44 0.71
N GLY A 164 -45.29 1.24 1.58
CA GLY A 164 -45.82 1.59 2.89
C GLY A 164 -45.36 3.00 3.20
N SER A 165 -46.28 3.85 3.65
CA SER A 165 -46.08 5.28 3.89
C SER A 165 -45.03 5.56 4.97
N GLU A 166 -43.74 5.44 4.63
CA GLU A 166 -42.68 5.85 5.55
C GLU A 166 -42.62 7.38 5.57
N THR A 167 -43.22 7.93 6.62
CA THR A 167 -42.95 9.31 7.03
C THR A 167 -41.48 9.41 7.36
N PHE A 168 -40.71 10.06 6.49
CA PHE A 168 -39.29 10.23 6.73
C PHE A 168 -39.09 11.22 7.88
N THR A 169 -38.39 10.80 8.94
CA THR A 169 -38.01 11.74 10.00
C THR A 169 -36.95 12.73 9.49
N PRO A 170 -36.93 13.99 9.94
CA PRO A 170 -36.00 15.01 9.44
C PRO A 170 -34.53 14.67 9.70
N LYS A 171 -34.25 13.88 10.75
CA LYS A 171 -32.89 13.38 11.03
C LYS A 171 -32.44 12.37 9.97
N MET A 172 -33.34 11.48 9.55
CA MET A 172 -33.05 10.45 8.56
C MET A 172 -32.78 11.06 7.18
N VAL A 173 -33.62 12.00 6.73
CA VAL A 173 -33.46 12.65 5.41
C VAL A 173 -32.19 13.49 5.31
N LYS A 174 -31.76 14.14 6.41
CA LYS A 174 -30.50 14.92 6.43
C LYS A 174 -29.27 14.02 6.30
N ALA A 175 -29.32 12.82 6.87
CA ALA A 175 -28.25 11.83 6.83
C ALA A 175 -28.18 11.07 5.49
N MET A 176 -29.26 11.07 4.70
CA MET A 176 -29.27 10.44 3.37
C MET A 176 -28.34 11.15 2.37
N LYS A 177 -27.83 10.35 1.44
CA LYS A 177 -27.07 10.86 0.30
C LYS A 177 -28.02 11.47 -0.73
N PRO A 178 -27.61 12.50 -1.49
CA PRO A 178 -28.45 13.11 -2.52
C PRO A 178 -28.97 12.11 -3.57
N THR A 179 -28.21 11.05 -3.87
CA THR A 179 -28.61 9.97 -4.79
C THR A 179 -29.80 9.16 -4.24
N GLU A 180 -29.77 8.81 -2.96
CA GLU A 180 -30.85 8.08 -2.28
C GLU A 180 -32.10 8.94 -2.19
N MET A 181 -31.93 10.24 -1.92
CA MET A 181 -33.03 11.19 -1.90
C MET A 181 -33.73 11.31 -3.26
N LYS A 182 -32.97 11.38 -4.35
CA LYS A 182 -33.52 11.39 -5.71
C LYS A 182 -34.25 10.09 -6.05
N ALA A 183 -33.75 8.95 -5.59
CA ALA A 183 -34.43 7.67 -5.78
C ALA A 183 -35.79 7.64 -5.07
N HIS A 184 -35.86 8.13 -3.83
CA HIS A 184 -37.13 8.22 -3.09
C HIS A 184 -38.10 9.23 -3.72
N LEU A 185 -37.63 10.36 -4.24
CA LEU A 185 -38.46 11.33 -4.95
C LEU A 185 -38.97 10.76 -6.28
N SER A 186 -38.11 10.09 -7.06
CA SER A 186 -38.47 9.42 -8.31
C SER A 186 -39.53 8.33 -8.08
N ALA A 187 -39.38 7.54 -7.00
CA ALA A 187 -40.37 6.54 -6.60
C ALA A 187 -41.73 7.16 -6.22
N ARG A 188 -41.74 8.43 -5.80
CA ARG A 188 -42.95 9.22 -5.49
C ARG A 188 -43.44 10.05 -6.68
N ASN A 189 -42.87 9.91 -7.87
CA ASN A 189 -43.13 10.75 -9.05
C ASN A 189 -42.92 12.25 -8.79
N LEU A 190 -42.01 12.60 -7.87
CA LEU A 190 -41.65 13.98 -7.53
C LEU A 190 -40.36 14.39 -8.24
N SER A 191 -40.22 15.69 -8.53
CA SER A 191 -39.04 16.23 -9.21
C SER A 191 -37.74 16.00 -8.42
N THR A 192 -36.73 15.45 -9.11
CA THR A 192 -35.39 15.14 -8.58
C THR A 192 -34.35 16.24 -8.82
N GLN A 193 -34.76 17.38 -9.39
CA GLN A 193 -33.89 18.51 -9.70
C GLN A 193 -33.73 19.45 -8.50
N GLY A 194 -32.58 20.10 -8.38
CA GLY A 194 -32.30 21.09 -7.33
C GLY A 194 -31.25 20.69 -6.30
N ASN A 195 -31.03 21.58 -5.34
CA ASN A 195 -30.03 21.44 -4.28
C ASN A 195 -30.50 20.47 -3.17
N LYS A 196 -29.57 19.96 -2.35
CA LYS A 196 -29.87 18.95 -1.31
C LYS A 196 -31.02 19.40 -0.38
N GLN A 197 -31.08 20.67 0.01
CA GLN A 197 -32.15 21.19 0.87
C GLN A 197 -33.53 21.12 0.23
N GLU A 198 -33.64 21.38 -1.08
CA GLU A 198 -34.90 21.27 -1.81
C GLU A 198 -35.39 19.83 -1.90
N LEU A 199 -34.46 18.88 -2.08
CA LEU A 199 -34.78 17.46 -2.06
C LEU A 199 -35.25 17.00 -0.65
N ILE A 200 -34.67 17.57 0.43
CA ILE A 200 -35.08 17.28 1.81
C ILE A 200 -36.52 17.76 2.02
N ALA A 201 -36.82 18.99 1.62
CA ALA A 201 -38.14 19.59 1.79
C ALA A 201 -39.23 18.80 1.05
N ARG A 202 -38.94 18.32 -0.17
CA ARG A 202 -39.89 17.50 -0.95
C ARG A 202 -40.12 16.10 -0.36
N LEU A 203 -39.11 15.51 0.30
CA LEU A 203 -39.27 14.21 1.00
C LEU A 203 -40.07 14.33 2.29
N LEU A 204 -39.99 15.50 2.94
CA LEU A 204 -40.71 15.81 4.18
C LEU A 204 -42.13 16.33 3.95
N LYS A 205 -42.49 16.75 2.72
CA LYS A 205 -43.85 17.20 2.43
C LYS A 205 -44.81 15.98 2.46
N PRO A 206 -45.82 15.96 3.34
CA PRO A 206 -46.89 14.97 3.25
C PRO A 206 -47.62 15.16 1.91
N LEU A 207 -48.02 14.06 1.28
CA LEU A 207 -48.90 14.12 0.11
C LEU A 207 -50.21 14.74 0.59
N ASP A 208 -50.50 15.97 0.20
CA ASP A 208 -51.86 16.52 0.30
C ASP A 208 -52.78 15.57 -0.48
N ASP A 209 -53.73 14.94 0.21
CA ASP A 209 -54.80 14.17 -0.40
C ASP A 209 -55.56 15.06 -1.38
N PRO A 210 -55.82 14.62 -2.62
CA PRO A 210 -56.72 15.35 -3.51
C PRO A 210 -58.15 15.29 -2.93
N GLN A 211 -58.74 16.46 -2.65
CA GLN A 211 -60.19 16.62 -2.61
C GLN A 211 -60.76 16.65 -4.03
#